data_AF-A0A8T4E4F2-F1
#
_entry.id   AF-A0A8T4E4F2-F1
#
_cell.length_a   1.000
_cell.length_b   1.000
_cell.length_c   1.000
_cell.angle_alpha   90.00
_cell.angle_beta   90.00
_cell.angle_gamma   90.00
#
_symmetry.space_group_name_H-M   'P 1'
#
loop_
_entity.id
_entity.type
_entity.pdbx_description
1 polymer ?
#
loop_
_entity_poly.entity_id
_entity_poly.type
_entity_poly.pdbx_seq_one_letter_code
_entity_poly.pdbx_strand_id
1 'polypeptide(L)'
;MVHKCSRSWFSSTKPRNQRKARRFAPLHLRERLLRTALSNELSQKYETRAMPVRLGDKVKVMKGSHKGKLSKVSRVDHIGLKVYLEDIKVKKADGREVQIPFQACNLQILSLFTDDKRRLKSLERKKKRLAKEGKTGVEKVEKPTEKEKPAKKPEGKKSAPKVEK
;
A
#
# COMPACT_ATOMS: atom_id res chain seq x y z
N MET A 1 21.49 31.05 2.47
CA MET A 1 20.31 31.33 3.33
C MET A 1 19.35 30.14 3.28
N VAL A 2 19.30 29.31 4.33
CA VAL A 2 18.37 28.17 4.38
C VAL A 2 16.98 28.73 4.71
N HIS A 3 16.07 28.76 3.75
CA HIS A 3 14.71 29.24 4.01
C HIS A 3 14.04 28.35 5.05
N LYS A 4 13.83 28.90 6.25
CA LYS A 4 13.13 28.24 7.34
C LYS A 4 11.67 28.03 6.94
N CYS A 5 11.17 26.82 7.14
CA CYS A 5 9.78 26.48 6.88
C CYS A 5 8.85 27.35 7.74
N SER A 6 7.90 28.07 7.13
CA SER A 6 6.87 28.81 7.87
C SER A 6 5.56 28.05 7.92
N ARG A 7 4.89 28.08 9.07
CA ARG A 7 3.57 27.45 9.29
C ARG A 7 2.49 28.07 8.40
N SER A 8 2.56 29.38 8.16
CA SER A 8 1.58 30.12 7.35
C SER A 8 1.55 29.63 5.89
N TRP A 9 2.64 29.04 5.40
CA TRP A 9 2.70 28.53 4.03
C TRP A 9 1.82 27.30 3.81
N PHE A 10 1.61 26.46 4.83
CA PHE A 10 0.74 25.28 4.72
C PHE A 10 -0.75 25.62 4.73
N SER A 11 -1.12 26.73 5.38
CA SER A 11 -2.51 27.20 5.44
C SER A 11 -2.87 28.12 4.28
N SER A 12 -1.88 28.67 3.56
CA SER A 12 -2.11 29.65 2.51
C SER A 12 -2.69 29.00 1.25
N THR A 13 -3.70 29.63 0.67
CA THR A 13 -4.28 29.26 -0.63
C THR A 13 -3.33 29.58 -1.80
N LYS A 14 -2.36 30.50 -1.60
CA LYS A 14 -1.45 30.97 -2.66
C LYS A 14 -0.53 29.83 -3.16
N PRO A 15 -0.55 29.47 -4.47
CA PRO A 15 0.23 28.35 -5.02
C PRO A 15 1.74 28.48 -4.77
N ARG A 16 2.28 29.71 -4.84
CA ARG A 16 3.70 29.99 -4.56
C ARG A 16 4.11 29.53 -3.16
N ASN A 17 3.28 29.80 -2.16
CA ASN A 17 3.56 29.44 -0.78
C ASN A 17 3.43 27.94 -0.56
N GLN A 18 2.44 27.28 -1.18
CA GLN A 18 2.29 25.83 -1.11
C GLN A 18 3.48 25.07 -1.73
N ARG A 19 4.01 25.55 -2.86
CA ARG A 19 5.23 25.00 -3.49
C ARG A 19 6.46 25.19 -2.58
N LYS A 20 6.61 26.38 -1.97
CA LYS A 20 7.66 26.64 -0.98
C LYS A 20 7.54 25.72 0.24
N ALA A 21 6.32 25.51 0.75
CA ALA A 21 6.08 24.64 1.91
C ALA A 21 6.56 23.21 1.67
N ARG A 22 6.27 22.63 0.49
CA ARG A 22 6.72 21.28 0.14
C ARG A 22 8.24 21.21 -0.03
N ARG A 23 8.85 22.18 -0.71
CA ARG A 23 10.30 22.22 -0.98
C ARG A 23 11.13 22.37 0.30
N PHE A 24 10.68 23.22 1.22
CA PHE A 24 11.39 23.55 2.46
C PHE A 24 10.83 22.84 3.70
N ALA A 25 9.98 21.83 3.53
CA ALA A 25 9.45 21.07 4.66
C ALA A 25 10.59 20.44 5.49
N PRO A 26 10.52 20.43 6.84
CA PRO A 26 11.42 19.64 7.69
C PRO A 26 11.13 18.14 7.56
N LEU A 27 12.08 17.29 7.98
CA LEU A 27 12.03 15.83 7.79
C LEU A 27 10.75 15.17 8.30
N HIS A 28 10.28 15.54 9.50
CA HIS A 28 9.05 14.99 10.08
C HIS A 28 7.77 15.33 9.27
N LEU A 29 7.75 16.46 8.55
CA LEU A 29 6.66 16.77 7.61
C LEU A 29 6.86 16.06 6.27
N ARG A 30 8.10 15.87 5.82
CA ARG A 30 8.40 15.09 4.61
C ARG A 30 8.00 13.62 4.74
N GLU A 31 8.17 13.01 5.92
CA GLU A 31 7.65 11.67 6.20
C GLU A 31 6.13 11.60 5.97
N ARG A 32 5.37 12.64 6.34
CA ARG A 32 3.92 12.69 6.10
C ARG A 32 3.56 12.82 4.62
N LEU A 33 4.41 13.47 3.82
CA LEU A 33 4.22 13.61 2.37
C LEU A 33 4.46 12.28 1.63
N LEU A 34 5.31 11.41 2.17
CA LEU A 34 5.61 10.08 1.65
C LEU A 34 4.60 9.01 2.06
N ARG A 35 3.31 9.38 2.14
CA ARG A 35 2.22 8.45 2.40
C ARG A 35 1.79 7.71 1.14
N THR A 36 1.52 6.43 1.32
CA THR A 36 1.10 5.50 0.27
C THR A 36 -0.20 4.82 0.68
N ALA A 37 -1.03 4.49 -0.32
CA ALA A 37 -2.28 3.78 -0.09
C ALA A 37 -2.00 2.35 0.42
N LEU A 38 -2.83 1.88 1.34
CA LEU A 38 -2.81 0.48 1.79
C LEU A 38 -3.65 -0.40 0.86
N SER A 39 -3.42 -1.71 0.89
CA SER A 39 -4.36 -2.69 0.34
C SER A 39 -5.68 -2.65 1.11
N ASN A 40 -6.76 -3.11 0.48
CA ASN A 40 -8.09 -3.09 1.12
C ASN A 40 -8.09 -3.92 2.42
N GLU A 41 -7.43 -5.07 2.42
CA GLU A 41 -7.27 -5.94 3.59
C GLU A 41 -6.56 -5.23 4.76
N LEU A 42 -5.43 -4.57 4.49
CA LEU A 42 -4.71 -3.81 5.51
C LEU A 42 -5.50 -2.57 5.96
N SER A 43 -6.20 -1.92 5.02
CA SER A 43 -7.00 -0.75 5.32
C SER A 43 -8.16 -1.07 6.26
N GLN A 44 -8.80 -2.24 6.10
CA GLN A 44 -9.84 -2.72 7.01
C GLN A 44 -9.25 -3.09 8.37
N LYS A 45 -8.15 -3.85 8.40
CA LYS A 45 -7.51 -4.30 9.65
C LYS A 45 -7.10 -3.15 10.58
N TYR A 46 -6.55 -2.08 9.99
CA TYR A 46 -6.02 -0.93 10.73
C TYR A 46 -6.91 0.32 10.63
N GLU A 47 -8.09 0.23 10.02
CA GLU A 47 -9.05 1.34 9.81
C GLU A 47 -8.39 2.61 9.23
N THR A 48 -7.36 2.44 8.40
CA THR A 48 -6.58 3.56 7.86
C THR A 48 -6.36 3.39 6.37
N ARG A 49 -6.62 4.44 5.60
CA ARG A 49 -6.50 4.41 4.14
C ARG A 49 -5.05 4.41 3.64
N ALA A 50 -4.15 5.10 4.36
CA ALA A 50 -2.78 5.35 3.89
C ALA A 50 -1.79 5.52 5.05
N MET A 51 -0.55 5.09 4.82
CA MET A 51 0.55 5.12 5.78
C MET A 51 1.86 5.55 5.11
N PRO A 52 2.81 6.16 5.84
CA PRO A 52 4.14 6.44 5.32
C PRO A 52 4.88 5.14 5.00
N VAL A 53 5.59 5.14 3.89
CA VAL A 53 6.42 4.01 3.46
C VAL A 53 7.66 3.88 4.35
N ARG A 54 8.01 2.65 4.73
CA ARG A 54 9.26 2.36 5.43
C ARG A 54 10.07 1.31 4.67
N LEU A 55 11.34 1.22 5.06
CA LEU A 55 12.26 0.19 4.60
C LEU A 55 11.65 -1.19 4.88
N GLY A 56 11.69 -2.08 3.89
CA GLY A 56 11.22 -3.44 4.01
C GLY A 56 9.71 -3.68 3.83
N ASP A 57 8.91 -2.64 3.56
CA ASP A 57 7.51 -2.84 3.15
C ASP A 57 7.45 -3.54 1.77
N LYS A 58 6.46 -4.43 1.58
CA LYS A 58 6.17 -4.97 0.24
C LYS A 58 5.11 -4.12 -0.44
N VAL A 59 5.39 -3.72 -1.66
CA VAL A 59 4.63 -2.71 -2.39
C VAL A 59 4.33 -3.18 -3.80
N LYS A 60 3.17 -2.78 -4.30
CA LYS A 60 2.74 -2.93 -5.69
C LYS A 60 2.82 -1.58 -6.39
N VAL A 61 3.33 -1.56 -7.61
CA VAL A 61 3.32 -0.35 -8.45
C VAL A 61 1.96 -0.24 -9.15
N MET A 62 1.28 0.90 -8.98
CA MET A 62 -0.06 1.14 -9.52
C MET A 62 -0.06 1.89 -10.85
N LYS A 63 0.92 2.78 -11.07
CA LYS A 63 0.98 3.67 -12.24
C LYS A 63 2.39 3.68 -12.84
N GLY A 64 2.48 4.00 -14.13
CA GLY A 64 3.71 4.09 -14.91
C GLY A 64 4.10 2.76 -15.59
N SER A 65 5.27 2.73 -16.21
CA SER A 65 5.75 1.62 -17.05
C SER A 65 5.95 0.31 -16.30
N HIS A 66 6.13 0.37 -14.98
CA HIS A 66 6.33 -0.80 -14.12
C HIS A 66 5.08 -1.20 -13.34
N LYS A 67 3.90 -0.80 -13.80
CA LYS A 67 2.61 -1.14 -13.20
C LYS A 67 2.45 -2.66 -13.05
N GLY A 68 1.88 -3.09 -11.91
CA GLY A 68 1.62 -4.49 -11.60
C GLY A 68 2.77 -5.22 -10.92
N LYS A 69 4.00 -4.71 -11.00
CA LYS A 69 5.15 -5.32 -10.34
C LYS A 69 5.05 -5.20 -8.82
N LEU A 70 5.43 -6.29 -8.15
CA LEU A 70 5.57 -6.37 -6.70
C LEU A 70 7.06 -6.25 -6.36
N SER A 71 7.38 -5.47 -5.35
CA SER A 71 8.76 -5.33 -4.88
C SER A 71 8.82 -4.86 -3.44
N LYS A 72 9.96 -5.07 -2.80
CA LYS A 72 10.26 -4.57 -1.46
C LYS A 72 10.91 -3.18 -1.53
N VAL A 73 10.65 -2.35 -0.52
CA VAL A 73 11.28 -1.03 -0.40
C VAL A 73 12.72 -1.16 0.06
N SER A 74 13.64 -0.74 -0.79
CA SER A 74 15.08 -0.74 -0.51
C SER A 74 15.50 0.51 0.25
N ARG A 75 15.07 1.69 -0.23
CA ARG A 75 15.49 2.99 0.31
C ARG A 75 14.36 4.00 0.21
N VAL A 76 14.21 4.82 1.26
CA VAL A 76 13.32 5.97 1.27
C VAL A 76 14.16 7.24 1.38
N ASP A 77 14.06 8.11 0.39
CA ASP A 77 14.70 9.41 0.41
C ASP A 77 13.68 10.50 0.79
N HIS A 78 13.77 10.96 2.03
CA HIS A 78 12.94 12.05 2.53
C HIS A 78 13.31 13.39 1.89
N ILE A 79 14.57 13.60 1.47
CA ILE A 79 14.98 14.88 0.89
C ILE A 79 14.41 15.01 -0.52
N GLY A 80 14.61 13.99 -1.36
CA GLY A 80 14.06 13.94 -2.71
C GLY A 80 12.56 13.65 -2.79
N LEU A 81 11.92 13.25 -1.67
CA LEU A 81 10.56 12.70 -1.63
C LEU A 81 10.39 11.52 -2.61
N LYS A 82 11.41 10.65 -2.68
CA LYS A 82 11.43 9.50 -3.57
C LYS A 82 11.54 8.20 -2.78
N VAL A 83 11.00 7.13 -3.36
CA VAL A 83 11.06 5.76 -2.86
C VAL A 83 11.77 4.90 -3.91
N TYR A 84 12.68 4.05 -3.47
CA TYR A 84 13.42 3.11 -4.32
C TYR A 84 13.02 1.68 -3.98
N LEU A 85 12.79 0.89 -5.01
CA LEU A 85 12.38 -0.51 -4.92
C LEU A 85 13.56 -1.42 -5.29
N GLU A 86 13.64 -2.60 -4.68
CA GLU A 86 14.76 -3.53 -4.86
C GLU A 86 14.82 -4.08 -6.28
N ASP A 87 13.69 -4.54 -6.82
CA ASP A 87 13.64 -5.29 -8.08
C ASP A 87 13.48 -4.40 -9.32
N ILE A 88 13.23 -3.10 -9.12
CA ILE A 88 12.93 -2.17 -10.21
C ILE A 88 14.14 -1.29 -10.49
N LYS A 89 14.98 -1.77 -11.41
CA LYS A 89 16.24 -1.14 -11.82
C LYS A 89 16.32 -0.97 -13.34
N VAL A 90 17.19 -0.07 -13.77
CA VAL A 90 17.55 0.17 -15.18
C VAL A 90 19.06 -0.03 -15.33
N LYS A 91 19.47 -0.68 -16.41
CA LYS A 91 20.89 -0.79 -16.80
C LYS A 91 21.32 0.49 -17.51
N LYS A 92 22.41 1.10 -17.04
CA LYS A 92 23.07 2.22 -17.74
C LYS A 92 23.96 1.68 -18.87
N ALA A 93 24.42 2.59 -19.75
CA ALA A 93 25.38 2.26 -20.81
C ALA A 93 26.65 1.60 -20.27
N ASP A 94 27.10 2.00 -19.07
CA ASP A 94 28.25 1.42 -18.37
C ASP A 94 27.98 0.00 -17.80
N GLY A 95 26.81 -0.59 -18.05
CA GLY A 95 26.39 -1.90 -17.53
C GLY A 95 25.90 -1.91 -16.08
N ARG A 96 26.11 -0.84 -15.32
CA ARG A 96 25.67 -0.72 -13.91
C ARG A 96 24.15 -0.64 -13.78
N GLU A 97 23.59 -1.34 -12.80
CA GLU A 97 22.16 -1.28 -12.46
C GLU A 97 21.86 -0.17 -11.47
N VAL A 98 20.91 0.70 -11.80
CA VAL A 98 20.46 1.79 -10.92
C VAL A 98 18.96 1.68 -10.66
N GLN A 99 18.59 1.83 -9.38
CA GLN A 99 17.20 1.81 -8.96
C GLN A 99 16.44 3.03 -9.48
N ILE A 100 15.21 2.81 -9.94
CA ILE A 100 14.35 3.88 -10.43
C ILE A 100 13.67 4.60 -9.25
N PRO A 101 13.66 5.95 -9.20
CA PRO A 101 12.97 6.69 -8.16
C PRO A 101 11.46 6.75 -8.40
N PHE A 102 10.68 6.29 -7.43
CA PHE A 102 9.21 6.33 -7.45
C PHE A 102 8.65 7.42 -6.53
N GLN A 103 7.48 7.94 -6.89
CA GLN A 103 6.64 8.74 -6.00
C GLN A 103 5.79 7.81 -5.13
N ALA A 104 5.66 8.12 -3.84
CA ALA A 104 4.92 7.30 -2.88
C ALA A 104 3.43 7.09 -3.27
N CYS A 105 2.80 8.06 -3.94
CA CYS A 105 1.41 7.96 -4.39
C CYS A 105 1.17 7.01 -5.57
N ASN A 106 2.22 6.61 -6.30
CA ASN A 106 2.12 5.65 -7.39
C ASN A 106 2.22 4.20 -6.91
N LEU A 107 2.42 4.00 -5.61
CA LEU A 107 2.61 2.71 -4.98
C LEU A 107 1.37 2.33 -4.16
N GLN A 108 1.25 1.05 -3.82
CA GLN A 108 0.27 0.53 -2.87
C GLN A 108 0.93 -0.52 -1.98
N ILE A 109 0.87 -0.34 -0.66
CA ILE A 109 1.46 -1.27 0.30
C ILE A 109 0.57 -2.51 0.40
N LEU A 110 1.15 -3.68 0.16
CA LEU A 110 0.47 -4.98 0.28
C LEU A 110 0.68 -5.62 1.64
N SER A 111 1.90 -5.51 2.19
CA SER A 111 2.24 -6.03 3.51
C SER A 111 3.17 -5.07 4.22
N LEU A 112 2.91 -4.85 5.50
CA LEU A 112 3.72 -3.98 6.36
C LEU A 112 4.90 -4.76 6.94
N PHE A 113 6.03 -4.08 7.10
CA PHE A 113 7.13 -4.55 7.92
C PHE A 113 6.78 -4.40 9.42
N THR A 114 6.73 -5.51 10.14
CA THR A 114 6.18 -5.62 11.51
C THR A 114 7.23 -5.42 12.61
N ASP A 115 8.52 -5.53 12.32
CA ASP A 115 9.57 -5.53 13.36
C ASP A 115 9.71 -4.16 14.05
N ASP A 116 9.23 -3.09 13.42
CA ASP A 116 9.25 -1.75 13.97
C ASP A 116 8.16 -1.53 15.05
N LYS A 117 8.55 -1.72 16.31
CA LYS A 117 7.70 -1.52 17.49
C LYS A 117 7.05 -0.12 17.54
N ARG A 118 7.74 0.93 17.09
CA ARG A 118 7.19 2.32 17.12
C ARG A 118 6.07 2.48 16.09
N ARG A 119 6.18 1.80 14.96
CA ARG A 119 5.14 1.77 13.93
C ARG A 119 3.86 1.10 14.43
N LEU A 120 3.99 -0.06 15.07
CA LEU A 120 2.86 -0.79 15.64
C LEU A 120 2.13 0.02 16.72
N LYS A 121 2.88 0.58 17.68
CA LYS A 121 2.31 1.48 18.71
C LYS A 121 1.54 2.66 18.11
N SER A 122 2.04 3.22 17.00
CA SER A 122 1.38 4.33 16.30
C SER A 122 0.08 3.91 15.61
N LEU A 123 0.00 2.68 15.09
CA LEU A 123 -1.21 2.11 14.50
C LEU A 123 -2.26 1.82 15.57
N GLU A 124 -1.86 1.19 16.68
CA GLU A 124 -2.74 0.93 17.82
C GLU A 124 -3.30 2.22 18.41
N ARG A 125 -2.47 3.26 18.58
CA ARG A 125 -2.92 4.58 19.04
C ARG A 125 -3.96 5.17 18.11
N LYS A 126 -3.79 5.05 16.80
CA LYS A 126 -4.78 5.53 15.81
C LYS A 126 -6.09 4.75 15.92
N LYS A 127 -6.02 3.41 16.00
CA LYS A 127 -7.21 2.56 16.16
C LYS A 127 -7.98 2.89 17.42
N LYS A 128 -7.30 3.03 18.57
CA LYS A 128 -7.91 3.47 19.84
C LYS A 128 -8.57 4.84 19.73
N ARG A 129 -7.95 5.77 18.99
CA ARG A 129 -8.53 7.11 18.79
C ARG A 129 -9.81 7.07 17.95
N LEU A 130 -9.82 6.26 16.89
CA LEU A 130 -11.00 6.06 16.04
C LEU A 130 -12.15 5.41 16.81
N ALA A 131 -11.86 4.41 17.65
CA ALA A 131 -12.85 3.80 18.53
C ALA A 131 -13.45 4.79 19.54
N LYS A 132 -12.64 5.70 20.10
CA LYS A 132 -13.13 6.76 21.01
C LYS A 132 -13.98 7.83 20.32
N GLU A 133 -13.69 8.14 19.06
CA GLU A 133 -14.41 9.16 18.28
C GLU A 133 -15.73 8.64 17.68
N GLY A 134 -16.17 7.41 18.00
CA GLY A 134 -17.52 6.92 17.66
C GLY A 134 -17.78 6.74 16.17
N LYS A 135 -16.76 6.35 15.39
CA LYS A 135 -16.89 6.01 13.95
C LYS A 135 -16.59 4.54 13.71
N THR A 136 -17.29 3.64 14.37
CA THR A 136 -17.32 2.22 14.01
C THR A 136 -18.56 1.97 13.16
N GLY A 137 -18.38 2.05 11.84
CA GLY A 137 -19.39 1.65 10.87
C GLY A 137 -18.75 0.75 9.83
N VAL A 138 -18.39 -0.48 10.22
CA VAL A 138 -18.40 -1.66 9.34
C VAL A 138 -18.63 -2.88 10.24
N GLU A 139 -19.89 -3.30 10.32
CA GLU A 139 -20.23 -4.65 10.77
C GLU A 139 -19.68 -5.69 9.78
N LYS A 140 -19.08 -6.74 10.34
CA LYS A 140 -19.01 -8.12 9.84
C LYS A 140 -19.12 -8.33 8.31
N VAL A 141 -18.00 -8.61 7.65
CA VAL A 141 -18.01 -9.48 6.47
C VAL A 141 -17.99 -10.92 6.98
N GLU A 142 -19.17 -11.48 7.19
CA GLU A 142 -19.36 -12.92 7.38
C GLU A 142 -18.98 -13.68 6.11
N LYS A 143 -18.34 -14.83 6.32
CA LYS A 143 -17.95 -15.82 5.32
C LYS A 143 -19.14 -16.22 4.43
N PRO A 144 -18.98 -16.27 3.09
CA PRO A 144 -19.71 -17.21 2.28
C PRO A 144 -18.98 -18.55 2.29
N THR A 145 -19.67 -19.53 2.85
CA THR A 145 -19.47 -20.97 2.77
C THR A 145 -19.08 -21.46 1.37
N GLU A 146 -17.88 -22.01 1.22
CA GLU A 146 -17.57 -22.98 0.17
C GLU A 146 -17.97 -24.36 0.70
N LYS A 147 -19.26 -24.69 0.57
CA LYS A 147 -19.75 -26.06 0.70
C LYS A 147 -19.62 -26.72 -0.66
N GLU A 148 -18.91 -27.83 -0.65
CA GLU A 148 -18.70 -28.79 -1.71
C GLU A 148 -19.97 -29.04 -2.55
N LYS A 149 -19.82 -29.12 -3.87
CA LYS A 149 -20.79 -29.82 -4.71
C LYS A 149 -20.59 -31.32 -4.48
N PRO A 150 -21.54 -32.05 -3.86
CA PRO A 150 -21.45 -33.50 -3.81
C PRO A 150 -21.80 -34.06 -5.19
N ALA A 151 -20.87 -34.88 -5.71
CA ALA A 151 -21.09 -35.75 -6.85
C ALA A 151 -22.31 -36.64 -6.60
N LYS A 152 -23.29 -36.61 -7.50
CA LYS A 152 -24.48 -37.45 -7.44
C LYS A 152 -24.48 -38.41 -8.63
N LYS A 153 -24.07 -39.65 -8.38
CA LYS A 153 -24.48 -40.89 -9.08
C LYS A 153 -24.34 -42.03 -8.05
N PRO A 154 -25.12 -43.14 -8.08
CA PRO A 154 -26.04 -43.62 -9.12
C PRO A 154 -27.40 -44.11 -8.53
N GLU A 155 -28.17 -44.84 -9.36
CA GLU A 155 -29.39 -45.66 -9.12
C GLU A 155 -30.56 -45.17 -10.01
N GLY A 156 -31.16 -45.91 -10.94
CA GLY A 156 -31.08 -47.32 -11.33
C GLY A 156 -32.47 -47.79 -11.78
N LYS A 157 -32.60 -48.31 -13.01
CA LYS A 157 -33.59 -49.32 -13.50
C LYS A 157 -33.42 -49.46 -15.04
N LYS A 158 -32.82 -50.58 -15.50
CA LYS A 158 -33.44 -51.75 -16.21
C LYS A 158 -34.03 -51.34 -17.59
N SER A 159 -33.75 -51.95 -18.75
CA SER A 159 -33.31 -53.32 -19.09
C SER A 159 -33.06 -53.45 -20.62
N ALA A 160 -31.93 -54.10 -21.00
CA ALA A 160 -31.65 -55.09 -22.07
C ALA A 160 -32.27 -55.00 -23.51
N PRO A 161 -31.79 -55.76 -24.54
CA PRO A 161 -30.45 -56.29 -24.85
C PRO A 161 -30.01 -56.12 -26.34
N LYS A 162 -28.71 -56.40 -26.60
CA LYS A 162 -28.06 -57.11 -27.75
C LYS A 162 -28.57 -56.91 -29.20
N VAL A 163 -27.65 -56.57 -30.12
CA VAL A 163 -27.25 -57.36 -31.33
C VAL A 163 -26.47 -56.46 -32.32
N GLU A 164 -25.46 -57.07 -32.92
CA GLU A 164 -24.46 -56.56 -33.88
C GLU A 164 -25.04 -56.06 -35.21
N LYS A 165 -24.38 -55.05 -35.81
CA LYS A 165 -23.87 -55.07 -37.18
C LYS A 165 -22.92 -53.90 -37.43
#